data_AF-A0A366LP49-F1
#
_entry.id   AF-A0A366LP49-F1
#
_cell.length_a   1.000
_cell.length_b   1.000
_cell.length_c   1.000
_cell.angle_alpha   90.00
_cell.angle_beta   90.00
_cell.angle_gamma   90.00
#
_symmetry.space_group_name_H-M   'P 1'
#
loop_
_entity.id
_entity.type
_entity.pdbx_description
1 polymer ?
#
loop_
_entity_poly.entity_id
_entity_poly.type
_entity_poly.pdbx_seq_one_letter_code
_entity_poly.pdbx_strand_id
1 'polypeptide(L)'
;MRFAACVLLAVQTSIIALNAAEADAAHARVALGTGSPVDDTGTGGTGGSEALPDVHGQTREIAFYLARVLPTDVAYRSAPQTVQQAMTFQDRGEAAAERKRARSAVRLGHHKAMRRVKRAGVRWHSSGGCTDRGVRTCTSLASVRAGTISAVIALKRESRCPIKITGGTEAGHAPGAYSHGNGYKLDITLNACVDHFITHNYPLYSVRGDGARLYRGPGGDVYARESDHWDILFR
;
A
#
# COMPACT_ATOMS: atom_id res chain seq x y z
N MET A 1 42.19 10.52 10.49
CA MET A 1 41.25 11.41 9.77
C MET A 1 41.18 11.09 8.28
N ARG A 2 40.79 9.87 7.88
CA ARG A 2 40.70 9.47 6.44
C ARG A 2 39.36 8.83 6.03
N PHE A 3 38.44 8.59 6.96
CA PHE A 3 37.14 7.99 6.67
C PHE A 3 36.04 9.01 6.29
N ALA A 4 36.18 10.29 6.67
CA ALA A 4 35.17 11.31 6.39
C ALA A 4 35.15 11.79 4.91
N ALA A 5 36.29 11.72 4.21
CA ALA A 5 36.39 12.20 2.83
C ALA A 5 35.75 11.25 1.79
N CYS A 6 35.66 9.96 2.10
CA CYS A 6 35.11 8.96 1.16
C CYS A 6 33.57 9.01 1.07
N VAL A 7 32.90 9.42 2.16
CA VAL A 7 31.43 9.53 2.19
C VAL A 7 30.93 10.77 1.43
N LEU A 8 31.69 11.87 1.41
CA LEU A 8 31.29 13.08 0.67
C LEU A 8 31.34 12.90 -0.86
N LEU A 9 32.29 12.14 -1.41
CA LEU A 9 32.37 11.94 -2.87
C LEU A 9 31.22 11.08 -3.44
N ALA A 10 30.70 10.12 -2.66
CA ALA A 10 29.59 9.25 -3.09
C ALA A 10 28.23 9.99 -3.11
N VAL A 11 28.04 10.98 -2.23
CA VAL A 11 26.84 11.81 -2.21
C VAL A 11 26.81 12.78 -3.39
N GLN A 12 27.97 13.29 -3.80
CA GLN A 12 28.07 14.32 -4.85
C GLN A 12 27.83 13.78 -6.27
N THR A 13 28.13 12.49 -6.52
CA THR A 13 27.84 11.84 -7.80
C THR A 13 26.36 11.46 -7.98
N SER A 14 25.62 11.28 -6.89
CA SER A 14 24.19 10.95 -6.93
C SER A 14 23.31 12.16 -7.26
N ILE A 15 23.77 13.39 -6.98
CA ILE A 15 23.00 14.62 -7.23
C ILE A 15 23.03 15.01 -8.72
N ILE A 16 24.12 14.73 -9.43
CA ILE A 16 24.25 15.09 -10.86
C ILE A 16 23.36 14.20 -11.74
N ALA A 17 23.10 12.95 -11.33
CA ALA A 17 22.25 12.02 -12.09
C ALA A 17 20.75 12.36 -12.03
N LEU A 18 20.27 13.06 -10.99
CA LEU A 18 18.86 13.46 -10.90
C LEU A 18 18.50 14.63 -11.81
N ASN A 19 19.43 15.57 -12.04
CA ASN A 19 19.14 16.79 -12.78
C ASN A 19 19.01 16.59 -14.30
N ALA A 20 19.47 15.46 -14.85
CA ALA A 20 19.37 15.19 -16.29
C ALA A 20 17.98 14.67 -16.72
N ALA A 21 17.14 14.21 -15.78
CA ALA A 21 15.85 13.60 -16.09
C ALA A 21 14.67 14.60 -16.11
N GLU A 22 14.84 15.82 -15.60
CA GLU A 22 13.75 16.82 -15.49
C GLU A 22 13.65 17.79 -16.68
N ALA A 23 14.52 17.67 -17.69
CA ALA A 23 14.57 18.60 -18.81
C ALA A 23 13.52 18.35 -19.93
N ASP A 24 12.70 17.29 -19.86
CA ASP A 24 11.85 16.88 -21.00
C ASP A 24 10.32 17.06 -20.78
N ALA A 25 9.90 17.86 -19.80
CA ALA A 25 8.48 18.06 -19.51
C ALA A 25 8.13 19.50 -19.11
N ALA A 26 8.46 20.48 -19.96
CA ALA A 26 7.98 21.85 -19.77
C ALA A 26 7.72 22.56 -21.10
N HIS A 27 6.63 22.22 -21.79
CA HIS A 27 6.00 23.12 -22.77
C HIS A 27 4.48 23.00 -22.73
N ALA A 28 3.84 23.94 -22.02
CA ALA A 28 2.57 24.58 -22.41
C ALA A 28 2.21 25.68 -21.39
N ARG A 29 2.47 26.94 -21.76
CA ARG A 29 1.86 28.14 -21.17
C ARG A 29 0.73 28.63 -22.09
N VAL A 30 -0.20 29.41 -21.53
CA VAL A 30 -0.94 30.60 -22.06
C VAL A 30 -2.27 30.68 -21.28
N ALA A 31 -2.43 31.61 -20.31
CA ALA A 31 -2.94 33.01 -20.40
C ALA A 31 -4.50 33.05 -20.36
N LEU A 32 -5.27 34.00 -19.79
CA LEU A 32 -5.08 35.31 -19.12
C LEU A 32 -6.47 35.77 -18.58
N GLY A 33 -6.51 36.79 -17.69
CA GLY A 33 -7.64 37.72 -17.49
C GLY A 33 -8.18 37.80 -16.04
N THR A 34 -7.68 38.66 -15.14
CA THR A 34 -7.87 40.13 -14.91
C THR A 34 -9.26 40.56 -14.40
N GLY A 35 -9.30 41.10 -13.17
CA GLY A 35 -10.38 41.93 -12.64
C GLY A 35 -10.34 42.10 -11.10
N SER A 36 -9.97 43.29 -10.62
CA SER A 36 -10.11 43.79 -9.22
C SER A 36 -11.10 44.98 -9.23
N PRO A 37 -11.30 45.75 -8.13
CA PRO A 37 -11.87 45.40 -6.81
C PRO A 37 -12.99 46.39 -6.38
N VAL A 38 -13.72 46.13 -5.29
CA VAL A 38 -14.36 47.20 -4.48
C VAL A 38 -14.59 46.79 -3.02
N ASP A 39 -14.36 47.77 -2.14
CA ASP A 39 -14.47 47.81 -0.68
C ASP A 39 -15.91 47.72 -0.13
N ASP A 40 -16.09 47.29 1.13
CA ASP A 40 -16.66 48.15 2.19
C ASP A 40 -16.44 47.56 3.61
N THR A 41 -16.47 48.50 4.55
CA THR A 41 -16.08 48.60 5.95
C THR A 41 -16.96 47.87 7.00
N GLY A 42 -16.41 47.64 8.20
CA GLY A 42 -17.18 47.18 9.37
C GLY A 42 -16.36 46.98 10.65
N THR A 43 -16.68 47.77 11.68
CA THR A 43 -15.91 48.15 12.87
C THR A 43 -16.21 47.31 14.13
N GLY A 44 -15.21 47.13 15.02
CA GLY A 44 -15.37 47.27 16.49
C GLY A 44 -15.45 46.02 17.37
N GLY A 45 -14.60 45.94 18.41
CA GLY A 45 -14.81 45.05 19.57
C GLY A 45 -13.55 44.72 20.39
N THR A 46 -13.47 45.25 21.61
CA THR A 46 -12.35 45.27 22.56
C THR A 46 -12.29 44.09 23.55
N GLY A 47 -11.07 43.74 23.98
CA GLY A 47 -10.76 43.46 25.40
C GLY A 47 -10.80 42.00 25.87
N GLY A 48 -9.63 41.44 26.22
CA GLY A 48 -9.49 40.15 26.90
C GLY A 48 -8.04 39.69 26.99
N SER A 49 -7.23 40.37 27.81
CA SER A 49 -5.90 39.91 28.21
C SER A 49 -6.03 38.76 29.21
N GLU A 50 -5.83 37.52 28.76
CA GLU A 50 -5.55 36.39 29.63
C GLU A 50 -4.08 35.99 29.53
N ALA A 51 -3.50 35.75 30.70
CA ALA A 51 -2.08 35.60 30.94
C ALA A 51 -1.51 34.29 30.36
N LEU A 52 -0.29 34.41 29.82
CA LEU A 52 0.57 33.31 29.37
C LEU A 52 1.03 32.46 30.58
N PRO A 53 0.91 31.12 30.53
CA PRO A 53 1.70 30.26 31.38
C PRO A 53 3.14 30.12 30.87
N ASP A 54 4.04 30.04 31.85
CA ASP A 54 5.50 29.95 31.78
C ASP A 54 6.02 28.81 30.89
N VAL A 55 7.11 29.09 30.17
CA VAL A 55 7.66 28.32 29.05
C VAL A 55 8.95 27.65 29.50
N HIS A 56 8.90 26.34 29.79
CA HIS A 56 10.09 25.47 29.73
C HIS A 56 9.68 24.00 29.56
N GLY A 57 9.41 23.57 28.30
CA GLY A 57 9.24 22.14 28.01
C GLY A 57 8.40 21.73 26.78
N GLN A 58 7.87 22.66 25.98
CA GLN A 58 6.85 22.32 24.96
C GLN A 58 7.11 22.85 23.54
N THR A 59 8.36 23.08 23.14
CA THR A 59 8.66 23.50 21.75
C THR A 59 8.32 22.46 20.68
N ARG A 60 8.08 21.20 21.05
CA ARG A 60 7.62 20.16 20.12
C ARG A 60 6.09 20.03 20.00
N GLU A 61 5.34 20.36 21.04
CA GLU A 61 3.87 20.20 21.02
C GLU A 61 3.15 21.41 20.40
N ILE A 62 3.69 22.62 20.57
CA ILE A 62 3.10 23.84 19.99
C ILE A 62 3.21 23.84 18.45
N ALA A 63 4.28 23.28 17.90
CA ALA A 63 4.45 23.13 16.44
C ALA A 63 3.41 22.19 15.82
N PHE A 64 2.98 21.15 16.54
CA PHE A 64 1.91 20.25 16.12
C PHE A 64 0.51 20.87 16.31
N TYR A 65 0.31 21.66 17.34
CA TYR A 65 -0.98 22.32 17.62
C TYR A 65 -1.28 23.45 16.61
N LEU A 66 -0.29 24.28 16.26
CA LEU A 66 -0.46 25.36 15.28
C LEU A 66 -0.67 24.86 13.85
N ALA A 67 -0.17 23.66 13.51
CA ALA A 67 -0.43 23.01 12.22
C ALA A 67 -1.88 22.52 12.04
N ARG A 68 -2.69 22.49 13.10
CA ARG A 68 -4.11 22.11 13.06
C ARG A 68 -5.09 23.30 13.09
N VAL A 69 -4.64 24.49 13.48
CA VAL A 69 -5.51 25.67 13.72
C VAL A 69 -5.30 26.78 12.67
N LEU A 70 -4.13 26.85 12.04
CA LEU A 70 -3.91 27.77 10.92
C LEU A 70 -4.37 27.13 9.61
N PRO A 71 -5.01 27.88 8.68
CA PRO A 71 -5.16 27.42 7.31
C PRO A 71 -3.77 27.03 6.79
N THR A 72 -3.67 25.81 6.26
CA THR A 72 -2.42 25.16 5.81
C THR A 72 -1.53 26.10 4.99
N ASP A 73 -2.15 27.03 4.29
CA ASP A 73 -1.57 27.95 3.33
C ASP A 73 -0.67 29.01 3.98
N VAL A 74 -1.00 29.49 5.18
CA VAL A 74 -0.23 30.53 5.89
C VAL A 74 0.99 29.91 6.59
N ALA A 75 0.81 28.75 7.23
CA ALA A 75 1.89 28.00 7.86
C ALA A 75 2.86 27.40 6.81
N TYR A 76 2.34 26.92 5.68
CA TYR A 76 3.16 26.42 4.57
C TYR A 76 4.01 27.54 3.95
N ARG A 77 3.42 28.72 3.67
CA ARG A 77 4.15 29.85 3.05
C ARG A 77 5.23 30.46 3.95
N SER A 78 5.08 30.37 5.27
CA SER A 78 6.05 30.87 6.25
C SER A 78 7.13 29.85 6.63
N ALA A 79 6.97 28.58 6.24
CA ALA A 79 7.96 27.54 6.50
C ALA A 79 9.21 27.69 5.61
N PRO A 80 10.40 27.29 6.11
CA PRO A 80 11.60 27.18 5.27
C PRO A 80 11.37 26.27 4.06
N GLN A 81 12.02 26.55 2.93
CA GLN A 81 11.87 25.77 1.69
C GLN A 81 12.15 24.28 1.88
N THR A 82 13.07 23.91 2.77
CA THR A 82 13.38 22.52 3.10
C THR A 82 12.20 21.79 3.75
N VAL A 83 11.43 22.49 4.58
CA VAL A 83 10.22 21.96 5.23
C VAL A 83 9.09 21.85 4.21
N GLN A 84 8.89 22.85 3.34
CA GLN A 84 7.92 22.79 2.26
C GLN A 84 8.20 21.60 1.32
N GLN A 85 9.45 21.40 0.91
CA GLN A 85 9.85 20.27 0.07
C GLN A 85 9.55 18.93 0.76
N ALA A 86 9.95 18.75 2.02
CA ALA A 86 9.69 17.53 2.78
C ALA A 86 8.19 17.21 2.87
N MET A 87 7.35 18.21 3.13
CA MET A 87 5.89 18.07 3.16
C MET A 87 5.33 17.63 1.79
N THR A 88 5.76 18.23 0.69
CA THR A 88 5.31 17.81 -0.66
C THR A 88 5.73 16.38 -1.02
N PHE A 89 6.88 15.89 -0.56
CA PHE A 89 7.29 14.49 -0.76
C PHE A 89 6.39 13.52 0.02
N GLN A 90 6.00 13.88 1.24
CA GLN A 90 5.07 13.10 2.06
C GLN A 90 3.70 13.02 1.37
N ASP A 91 3.13 14.15 0.94
CA ASP A 91 1.84 14.19 0.24
C ASP A 91 1.83 13.33 -1.03
N ARG A 92 2.91 13.41 -1.82
CA ARG A 92 3.08 12.56 -3.01
C ARG A 92 3.15 11.08 -2.66
N GLY A 93 3.81 10.73 -1.55
CA GLY A 93 3.91 9.38 -1.02
C GLY A 93 2.56 8.82 -0.56
N GLU A 94 1.79 9.61 0.18
CA GLU A 94 0.45 9.24 0.65
C GLU A 94 -0.52 9.07 -0.52
N ALA A 95 -0.54 10.01 -1.45
CA ALA A 95 -1.36 9.92 -2.65
C ALA A 95 -0.99 8.70 -3.51
N ALA A 96 0.29 8.33 -3.57
CA ALA A 96 0.73 7.11 -4.25
C ALA A 96 0.27 5.85 -3.51
N ALA A 97 0.35 5.83 -2.18
CA ALA A 97 -0.14 4.73 -1.35
C ALA A 97 -1.65 4.55 -1.48
N GLU A 98 -2.42 5.63 -1.50
CA GLU A 98 -3.87 5.61 -1.70
C GLU A 98 -4.23 5.06 -3.09
N ARG A 99 -3.58 5.57 -4.15
CA ARG A 99 -3.76 5.02 -5.51
C ARG A 99 -3.43 3.52 -5.57
N LYS A 100 -2.40 3.07 -4.87
CA LYS A 100 -2.06 1.64 -4.77
C LYS A 100 -3.17 0.86 -4.06
N ARG A 101 -3.68 1.35 -2.92
CA ARG A 101 -4.79 0.73 -2.18
C ARG A 101 -6.07 0.65 -3.03
N ALA A 102 -6.43 1.74 -3.70
CA ALA A 102 -7.58 1.79 -4.61
C ALA A 102 -7.44 0.78 -5.76
N ARG A 103 -6.26 0.71 -6.40
CA ARG A 103 -5.97 -0.29 -7.43
C ARG A 103 -6.05 -1.72 -6.90
N SER A 104 -5.57 -1.98 -5.69
CA SER A 104 -5.64 -3.30 -5.05
C SER A 104 -7.07 -3.72 -4.70
N ALA A 105 -7.95 -2.76 -4.39
CA ALA A 105 -9.35 -3.01 -4.06
C ALA A 105 -10.22 -3.36 -5.27
N VAL A 106 -9.77 -3.05 -6.50
CA VAL A 106 -10.49 -3.38 -7.75
C VAL A 106 -10.82 -4.87 -7.81
N ARG A 107 -12.08 -5.19 -8.14
CA ARG A 107 -12.54 -6.57 -8.35
C ARG A 107 -12.32 -6.98 -9.79
N LEU A 108 -11.70 -8.14 -9.98
CA LEU A 108 -11.41 -8.70 -11.30
C LEU A 108 -12.41 -9.80 -11.63
N GLY A 109 -12.86 -9.85 -12.89
CA GLY A 109 -13.52 -11.04 -13.42
C GLY A 109 -12.52 -12.20 -13.58
N HIS A 110 -13.01 -13.43 -13.51
CA HIS A 110 -12.19 -14.65 -13.54
C HIS A 110 -11.22 -14.67 -14.73
N HIS A 111 -11.70 -14.42 -15.96
CA HIS A 111 -10.85 -14.42 -17.15
C HIS A 111 -9.70 -13.41 -17.06
N LYS A 112 -9.95 -12.20 -16.51
CA LYS A 112 -8.91 -11.17 -16.34
C LYS A 112 -7.89 -11.58 -15.28
N ALA A 113 -8.32 -12.15 -14.17
CA ALA A 113 -7.45 -12.71 -13.14
C ALA A 113 -6.59 -13.86 -13.71
N MET A 114 -7.20 -14.81 -14.41
CA MET A 114 -6.52 -15.93 -15.05
C MET A 114 -5.44 -15.51 -16.04
N ARG A 115 -5.71 -14.51 -16.89
CA ARG A 115 -4.68 -13.97 -17.80
C ARG A 115 -3.46 -13.43 -17.04
N ARG A 116 -3.67 -12.80 -15.88
CA ARG A 116 -2.58 -12.25 -15.06
C ARG A 116 -1.74 -13.35 -14.42
N VAL A 117 -2.38 -14.31 -13.75
CA VAL A 117 -1.68 -15.40 -13.06
C VAL A 117 -0.96 -16.33 -14.05
N LYS A 118 -1.60 -16.69 -15.17
CA LYS A 118 -0.97 -17.52 -16.21
C LYS A 118 0.26 -16.84 -16.82
N ARG A 119 0.18 -15.54 -17.14
CA ARG A 119 1.32 -14.76 -17.67
C ARG A 119 2.50 -14.71 -16.69
N ALA A 120 2.22 -14.78 -15.39
CA ALA A 120 3.23 -14.82 -14.35
C ALA A 120 3.77 -16.23 -14.04
N GLY A 121 3.32 -17.26 -14.77
CA GLY A 121 3.72 -18.65 -14.52
C GLY A 121 3.09 -19.26 -13.26
N VAL A 122 2.00 -18.69 -12.76
CA VAL A 122 1.19 -19.29 -11.69
C VAL A 122 0.17 -20.23 -12.35
N ARG A 123 0.16 -21.48 -11.89
CA ARG A 123 -0.77 -22.52 -12.36
C ARG A 123 -2.12 -22.39 -11.64
N TRP A 124 -3.14 -23.01 -12.22
CA TRP A 124 -4.49 -23.06 -11.68
C TRP A 124 -5.07 -24.46 -11.94
N HIS A 125 -5.86 -24.96 -11.01
CA HIS A 125 -6.54 -26.24 -11.12
C HIS A 125 -7.87 -26.18 -10.36
N SER A 126 -8.91 -26.79 -10.93
CA SER A 126 -10.20 -27.01 -10.27
C SER A 126 -10.54 -28.49 -10.33
N SER A 127 -10.92 -29.06 -9.18
CA SER A 127 -11.36 -30.46 -9.10
C SER A 127 -12.64 -30.71 -9.88
N GLY A 128 -13.55 -29.74 -9.93
CA GLY A 128 -14.76 -29.77 -10.74
C GLY A 128 -14.57 -29.34 -12.20
N GLY A 129 -13.35 -29.00 -12.62
CA GLY A 129 -13.07 -28.56 -14.00
C GLY A 129 -13.79 -27.27 -14.40
N CYS A 130 -14.15 -26.42 -13.43
CA CYS A 130 -15.06 -25.30 -13.64
C CYS A 130 -14.61 -24.04 -12.89
N THR A 131 -15.24 -22.91 -13.23
CA THR A 131 -14.87 -21.57 -12.72
C THR A 131 -16.05 -20.83 -12.11
N ASP A 132 -17.19 -21.49 -11.97
CA ASP A 132 -18.40 -20.91 -11.37
C ASP A 132 -18.17 -20.69 -9.88
N ARG A 133 -18.47 -19.48 -9.43
CA ARG A 133 -18.31 -19.08 -8.05
C ARG A 133 -19.39 -19.65 -7.14
N GLY A 134 -20.55 -20.03 -7.67
CA GLY A 134 -21.62 -20.67 -6.91
C GLY A 134 -21.35 -22.13 -6.55
N VAL A 135 -20.33 -22.75 -7.14
CA VAL A 135 -20.11 -24.20 -7.06
C VAL A 135 -18.83 -24.52 -6.31
N ARG A 136 -18.94 -25.26 -5.19
CA ARG A 136 -17.83 -25.54 -4.25
C ARG A 136 -16.67 -26.37 -4.82
N THR A 137 -16.89 -27.09 -5.91
CA THR A 137 -15.83 -27.88 -6.58
C THR A 137 -15.11 -27.10 -7.67
N CYS A 138 -15.62 -25.91 -8.03
CA CYS A 138 -14.93 -25.02 -8.95
C CYS A 138 -13.80 -24.28 -8.23
N THR A 139 -12.82 -23.80 -9.00
CA THR A 139 -11.85 -22.83 -8.49
C THR A 139 -12.11 -21.50 -9.16
N SER A 140 -12.98 -20.68 -8.57
CA SER A 140 -13.36 -19.43 -9.18
C SER A 140 -12.40 -18.31 -8.80
N LEU A 141 -12.14 -17.41 -9.74
CA LEU A 141 -11.43 -16.14 -9.49
C LEU A 141 -12.33 -14.95 -9.80
N ALA A 142 -13.65 -15.16 -9.82
CA ALA A 142 -14.62 -14.12 -10.08
C ALA A 142 -14.73 -13.18 -8.87
N SER A 143 -14.64 -11.88 -9.12
CA SER A 143 -14.66 -10.83 -8.10
C SER A 143 -13.51 -10.90 -7.09
N VAL A 144 -12.40 -11.56 -7.45
CA VAL A 144 -11.16 -11.54 -6.67
C VAL A 144 -10.56 -10.13 -6.67
N ARG A 145 -9.88 -9.74 -5.58
CA ARG A 145 -9.18 -8.44 -5.53
C ARG A 145 -7.97 -8.44 -6.46
N ALA A 146 -7.73 -7.32 -7.12
CA ALA A 146 -6.53 -7.10 -7.91
C ALA A 146 -5.27 -7.14 -7.04
N GLY A 147 -5.36 -6.73 -5.78
CA GLY A 147 -4.30 -6.85 -4.78
C GLY A 147 -3.92 -8.30 -4.51
N THR A 148 -4.91 -9.16 -4.26
CA THR A 148 -4.74 -10.61 -4.07
C THR A 148 -4.04 -11.28 -5.25
N ILE A 149 -4.45 -10.97 -6.49
CA ILE A 149 -3.78 -11.48 -7.69
C ILE A 149 -2.35 -10.95 -7.82
N SER A 150 -2.10 -9.70 -7.46
CA SER A 150 -0.75 -9.13 -7.52
C SER A 150 0.16 -9.75 -6.45
N ALA A 151 -0.37 -10.04 -5.26
CA ALA A 151 0.36 -10.62 -4.15
C ALA A 151 0.73 -12.09 -4.41
N VAL A 152 -0.16 -12.92 -4.95
CA VAL A 152 0.22 -14.31 -5.32
C VAL A 152 1.26 -14.35 -6.45
N ILE A 153 1.25 -13.35 -7.34
CA ILE A 153 2.31 -13.17 -8.35
C ILE A 153 3.62 -12.74 -7.70
N ALA A 154 3.59 -11.85 -6.71
CA ALA A 154 4.77 -11.47 -5.94
C ALA A 154 5.36 -12.68 -5.21
N LEU A 155 4.53 -13.46 -4.51
CA LEU A 155 4.94 -14.72 -3.87
C LEU A 155 5.63 -15.66 -4.87
N LYS A 156 5.07 -15.84 -6.08
CA LYS A 156 5.69 -16.66 -7.15
C LYS A 156 7.06 -16.12 -7.56
N ARG A 157 7.22 -14.80 -7.66
CA ARG A 157 8.49 -14.16 -8.08
C ARG A 157 9.56 -14.23 -6.99
N GLU A 158 9.17 -13.94 -5.76
CA GLU A 158 10.07 -13.91 -4.60
C GLU A 158 10.55 -15.30 -4.23
N SER A 159 9.62 -16.27 -4.15
CA SER A 159 9.97 -17.66 -3.83
C SER A 159 10.63 -18.40 -4.99
N ARG A 160 10.37 -17.98 -6.23
CA ARG A 160 10.66 -18.72 -7.47
C ARG A 160 10.01 -20.10 -7.55
N CYS A 161 9.25 -20.52 -6.53
CA CYS A 161 8.63 -21.84 -6.42
C CYS A 161 7.48 -22.04 -7.40
N PRO A 162 7.16 -23.28 -7.82
CA PRO A 162 5.91 -23.57 -8.50
C PRO A 162 4.71 -23.22 -7.60
N ILE A 163 3.83 -22.34 -8.09
CA ILE A 163 2.58 -21.99 -7.40
C ILE A 163 1.41 -22.50 -8.23
N LYS A 164 0.46 -23.20 -7.60
CA LYS A 164 -0.77 -23.70 -8.22
C LYS A 164 -1.96 -23.30 -7.35
N ILE A 165 -2.82 -22.44 -7.86
CA ILE A 165 -4.07 -22.04 -7.21
C ILE A 165 -5.09 -23.18 -7.34
N THR A 166 -5.70 -23.57 -6.23
CA THR A 166 -6.71 -24.64 -6.13
C THR A 166 -8.02 -24.19 -5.51
N GLY A 167 -8.04 -23.02 -4.87
CA GLY A 167 -9.23 -22.40 -4.31
C GLY A 167 -9.15 -20.88 -4.46
N GLY A 168 -10.28 -20.23 -4.54
CA GLY A 168 -10.36 -18.79 -4.75
C GLY A 168 -11.61 -18.22 -4.13
N THR A 169 -12.62 -17.99 -4.95
CA THR A 169 -13.79 -17.18 -4.59
C THR A 169 -15.09 -17.98 -4.52
N GLU A 170 -15.02 -19.26 -4.86
CA GLU A 170 -16.14 -20.21 -4.86
C GLU A 170 -16.85 -20.32 -3.50
N ALA A 171 -18.06 -20.87 -3.53
CA ALA A 171 -18.84 -21.19 -2.35
C ALA A 171 -18.22 -22.34 -1.54
N GLY A 172 -18.58 -22.45 -0.26
CA GLY A 172 -18.11 -23.51 0.63
C GLY A 172 -17.09 -23.05 1.68
N HIS A 173 -16.58 -21.82 1.55
CA HIS A 173 -15.67 -21.21 2.51
C HIS A 173 -16.40 -20.41 3.60
N ALA A 174 -15.75 -20.26 4.76
CA ALA A 174 -16.29 -19.44 5.85
C ALA A 174 -16.49 -17.97 5.41
N PRO A 175 -17.60 -17.32 5.83
CA PRO A 175 -17.87 -15.93 5.50
C PRO A 175 -16.99 -14.97 6.32
N GLY A 176 -17.05 -13.69 5.99
CA GLY A 176 -16.37 -12.63 6.75
C GLY A 176 -15.75 -11.58 5.85
N ALA A 177 -15.35 -10.44 6.43
CA ALA A 177 -14.77 -9.31 5.69
C ALA A 177 -13.55 -9.73 4.85
N TYR A 178 -12.65 -10.54 5.45
CA TYR A 178 -11.41 -11.03 4.86
C TYR A 178 -11.51 -12.51 4.46
N SER A 179 -12.47 -12.83 3.58
CA SER A 179 -12.81 -14.21 3.17
C SER A 179 -12.43 -14.53 1.71
N HIS A 180 -12.50 -15.81 1.36
CA HIS A 180 -12.48 -16.31 -0.02
C HIS A 180 -13.55 -15.63 -0.88
N GLY A 181 -14.80 -15.66 -0.39
CA GLY A 181 -15.90 -14.99 -1.06
C GLY A 181 -15.60 -13.50 -1.27
N ASN A 182 -15.05 -12.80 -0.29
CA ASN A 182 -14.70 -11.39 -0.48
C ASN A 182 -13.39 -11.17 -1.25
N GLY A 183 -12.81 -12.20 -1.86
CA GLY A 183 -11.69 -12.10 -2.80
C GLY A 183 -10.38 -11.71 -2.13
N TYR A 184 -10.27 -11.91 -0.81
CA TYR A 184 -9.08 -11.64 -0.01
C TYR A 184 -8.15 -12.83 0.10
N LYS A 185 -8.68 -14.05 -0.08
CA LYS A 185 -7.95 -15.29 0.12
C LYS A 185 -7.80 -16.09 -1.17
N LEU A 186 -6.76 -16.91 -1.24
CA LEU A 186 -6.58 -17.94 -2.26
C LEU A 186 -6.00 -19.19 -1.59
N ASP A 187 -6.41 -20.35 -2.09
CA ASP A 187 -5.79 -21.61 -1.72
C ASP A 187 -4.75 -21.99 -2.76
N ILE A 188 -3.57 -22.40 -2.30
CA ILE A 188 -2.53 -22.96 -3.16
C ILE A 188 -2.10 -24.35 -2.69
N THR A 189 -1.75 -25.21 -3.62
CA THR A 189 -1.29 -26.58 -3.30
C THR A 189 0.02 -26.56 -2.51
N LEU A 190 0.11 -27.41 -1.49
CA LEU A 190 1.36 -27.72 -0.80
C LEU A 190 2.43 -28.22 -1.79
N ASN A 191 3.66 -27.79 -1.57
CA ASN A 191 4.84 -28.41 -2.19
C ASN A 191 6.10 -28.02 -1.42
N ALA A 192 7.11 -28.89 -1.43
CA ALA A 192 8.32 -28.70 -0.62
C ALA A 192 8.97 -27.31 -0.80
N CYS A 193 8.98 -26.76 -2.02
CA CYS A 193 9.57 -25.45 -2.29
C CYS A 193 8.80 -24.32 -1.59
N VAL A 194 7.49 -24.21 -1.82
CA VAL A 194 6.69 -23.13 -1.22
C VAL A 194 6.60 -23.29 0.29
N ASP A 195 6.50 -24.54 0.76
CA ASP A 195 6.46 -24.86 2.18
C ASP A 195 7.72 -24.37 2.87
N HIS A 196 8.89 -24.74 2.34
CA HIS A 196 10.18 -24.30 2.87
C HIS A 196 10.32 -22.79 2.81
N PHE A 197 9.97 -22.16 1.68
CA PHE A 197 10.05 -20.71 1.53
C PHE A 197 9.23 -19.99 2.61
N ILE A 198 7.97 -20.35 2.79
CA ILE A 198 7.09 -19.73 3.80
C ILE A 198 7.64 -19.98 5.20
N THR A 199 7.95 -21.24 5.56
CA THR A 199 8.34 -21.55 6.94
C THR A 199 9.71 -21.03 7.35
N HIS A 200 10.60 -20.74 6.40
CA HIS A 200 11.94 -20.19 6.69
C HIS A 200 11.96 -18.67 6.69
N ASN A 201 11.17 -18.02 5.82
CA ASN A 201 11.23 -16.57 5.66
C ASN A 201 10.21 -15.83 6.54
N TYR A 202 9.10 -16.49 6.90
CA TYR A 202 8.02 -15.85 7.62
C TYR A 202 7.93 -16.38 9.06
N PRO A 203 7.87 -15.51 10.07
CA PRO A 203 7.73 -15.95 11.45
C PRO A 203 6.39 -16.66 11.67
N LEU A 204 6.42 -17.71 12.49
CA LEU A 204 5.21 -18.30 13.05
C LEU A 204 4.49 -17.24 13.90
N TYR A 205 3.26 -16.95 13.53
CA TYR A 205 2.43 -15.92 14.15
C TYR A 205 1.48 -16.49 15.20
N SER A 206 0.83 -17.61 14.90
CA SER A 206 -0.16 -18.25 15.80
C SER A 206 -0.50 -19.67 15.30
N VAL A 207 -1.38 -20.35 16.02
CA VAL A 207 -2.02 -21.61 15.63
C VAL A 207 -3.53 -21.40 15.72
N ARG A 208 -4.26 -21.68 14.63
CA ARG A 208 -5.73 -21.55 14.59
C ARG A 208 -6.37 -22.74 15.31
N GLY A 209 -7.64 -22.62 15.72
CA GLY A 209 -8.33 -23.64 16.53
C GLY A 209 -8.46 -25.03 15.87
N ASP A 210 -8.29 -25.12 14.55
CA ASP A 210 -8.21 -26.37 13.77
C ASP A 210 -6.78 -26.97 13.69
N GLY A 211 -5.81 -26.35 14.37
CA GLY A 211 -4.40 -26.77 14.36
C GLY A 211 -3.56 -26.18 13.23
N ALA A 212 -4.15 -25.38 12.33
CA ALA A 212 -3.39 -24.77 11.24
C ALA A 212 -2.35 -23.77 11.76
N ARG A 213 -1.08 -23.99 11.40
CA ARG A 213 0.02 -23.08 11.76
C ARG A 213 -0.05 -21.84 10.88
N LEU A 214 -0.09 -20.66 11.49
CA LEU A 214 -0.19 -19.38 10.79
C LEU A 214 1.17 -18.70 10.73
N TYR A 215 1.61 -18.32 9.54
CA TYR A 215 2.84 -17.56 9.32
C TYR A 215 2.49 -16.17 8.82
N ARG A 216 3.23 -15.15 9.27
CA ARG A 216 2.98 -13.76 8.89
C ARG A 216 4.05 -13.27 7.93
N GLY A 217 3.65 -13.01 6.68
CA GLY A 217 4.53 -12.46 5.67
C GLY A 217 4.56 -10.93 5.65
N PRO A 218 5.27 -10.34 4.67
CA PRO A 218 5.28 -8.90 4.42
C PRO A 218 3.86 -8.34 4.21
N GLY A 219 3.66 -7.07 4.53
CA GLY A 219 2.36 -6.40 4.29
C GLY A 219 1.22 -6.87 5.20
N GLY A 220 1.47 -7.80 6.13
CA GLY A 220 0.44 -8.35 7.01
C GLY A 220 -0.33 -9.53 6.43
N ASP A 221 0.17 -10.12 5.34
CA ASP A 221 -0.36 -11.36 4.77
C ASP A 221 -0.22 -12.51 5.76
N VAL A 222 -1.22 -13.41 5.78
CA VAL A 222 -1.26 -14.55 6.70
C VAL A 222 -1.37 -15.83 5.89
N TYR A 223 -0.45 -16.75 6.14
CA TYR A 223 -0.34 -18.04 5.46
C TYR A 223 -0.71 -19.13 6.45
N ALA A 224 -1.89 -19.73 6.30
CA ALA A 224 -2.34 -20.83 7.12
C ALA A 224 -1.93 -22.16 6.47
N ARG A 225 -1.14 -22.96 7.18
CA ARG A 225 -0.77 -24.31 6.75
C ARG A 225 -1.87 -25.27 7.16
N GLU A 226 -2.74 -25.62 6.21
CA GLU A 226 -3.72 -26.70 6.38
C GLU A 226 -3.11 -28.05 5.96
N SER A 227 -3.87 -29.12 6.07
CA SER A 227 -3.37 -30.49 5.81
C SER A 227 -3.07 -30.76 4.33
N ASP A 228 -3.81 -30.14 3.41
CA ASP A 228 -3.74 -30.39 1.96
C ASP A 228 -3.45 -29.14 1.12
N HIS A 229 -3.54 -27.94 1.68
CA HIS A 229 -3.23 -26.68 1.01
C HIS A 229 -2.72 -25.58 1.96
N TRP A 230 -2.25 -24.50 1.36
CA TRP A 230 -2.07 -23.22 2.05
C TRP A 230 -3.30 -22.35 1.81
N ASP A 231 -3.98 -21.95 2.88
CA ASP A 231 -5.04 -20.94 2.89
C ASP A 231 -4.40 -19.57 3.20
N ILE A 232 -4.32 -18.71 2.18
CA ILE A 232 -3.55 -17.46 2.27
C ILE A 232 -4.47 -16.25 2.25
N LEU A 233 -4.42 -15.45 3.30
CA LEU A 233 -5.04 -14.14 3.38
C LEU A 233 -4.07 -13.04 2.92
N PHE A 234 -4.45 -12.30 1.89
CA PHE A 234 -3.73 -11.14 1.38
C PHE A 234 -4.38 -9.82 1.85
N ARG A 235 -3.61 -8.93 2.49
CA ARG A 235 -4.10 -7.66 3.06
C ARG A 235 -4.05 -6.51 2.03
#